data_AF-A0A942A9J8-F1
#
_entry.id   AF-A0A942A9J8-F1
#
_cell.length_a   1.000
_cell.length_b   1.000
_cell.length_c   1.000
_cell.angle_alpha   90.00
_cell.angle_beta   90.00
_cell.angle_gamma   90.00
#
_symmetry.space_group_name_H-M   'P 1'
#
loop_
_entity.id
_entity.type
_entity.pdbx_description
1 polymer ?
#
loop_
_entity_poly.entity_id
_entity_poly.type
_entity_poly.pdbx_seq_one_letter_code
_entity_poly.pdbx_strand_id
1 'polypeptide(L)'
;MPTLSKPINIPGPWAYNGDKNTIPDTGADVGLASWAQGWGLVNQLPLTAGGIPPARADFNGALNALSAHVYYQQSGAYYDWSADLMYPFPARVLGSDGKVYDWVSASGAGTSAGAQDPTKDSDRTWWTPAVTGGDLPEFDGTTIKLINGKYGVPEFTAPTAGTPGKAGLVPGPEATPENELLLRFFSARGWGKLAPQFFDRVWTTEGADTLTLGIITVPNDTNIDTLTTPGRYYCSQFQSVFGAYAGTVEVYYLKGSTSDGQRSALQIYYCDAGFMAARGSSNLFPVDGTPSFTPTWTIWSAPRPQTAAGLGQWRLLWGGRGAGPSVTLPDGAVWAYHVIGMSQTGEVVSGGAGVLGGGTVITLTNAEGIQITDVLGFCWEVLA
;
A
#
# COMPACT_ATOMS: atom_id res chain seq x y z
N MET A 1 -25.00 -51.54 -7.18
CA MET A 1 -25.67 -50.87 -8.32
C MET A 1 -24.63 -50.68 -9.41
N PRO A 2 -24.94 -50.90 -10.71
CA PRO A 2 -24.00 -50.57 -11.77
C PRO A 2 -23.63 -49.09 -11.69
N THR A 3 -22.34 -48.78 -11.82
CA THR A 3 -21.85 -47.40 -11.83
C THR A 3 -22.33 -46.72 -13.11
N LEU A 4 -23.06 -45.62 -12.97
CA LEU A 4 -23.49 -44.81 -14.10
C LEU A 4 -22.24 -44.14 -14.70
N SER A 5 -21.75 -44.66 -15.81
CA SER A 5 -20.67 -44.04 -16.59
C SER A 5 -21.26 -43.22 -17.72
N LYS A 6 -20.69 -42.03 -17.96
CA LYS A 6 -21.10 -41.18 -19.08
C LYS A 6 -20.85 -41.95 -20.39
N PRO A 7 -21.86 -42.09 -21.29
CA PRO A 7 -21.65 -42.62 -22.62
C PRO A 7 -20.61 -41.82 -23.42
N ILE A 8 -19.99 -42.45 -24.42
CA ILE A 8 -19.08 -41.76 -25.35
C ILE A 8 -19.82 -40.64 -26.10
N ASN A 9 -19.14 -39.51 -26.34
CA ASN A 9 -19.68 -38.47 -27.20
C ASN A 9 -19.69 -38.97 -28.65
N ILE A 10 -20.79 -38.72 -29.37
CA ILE A 10 -20.87 -39.03 -30.80
C ILE A 10 -20.07 -37.96 -31.57
N PRO A 11 -19.13 -38.31 -32.47
CA PRO A 11 -18.30 -37.31 -33.16
C PRO A 11 -19.05 -36.49 -34.23
N GLY A 12 -20.22 -36.95 -34.67
CA GLY A 12 -21.07 -36.29 -35.66
C GLY A 12 -22.22 -37.22 -36.08
N PRO A 13 -23.16 -36.74 -36.91
CA PRO A 13 -24.23 -37.59 -37.43
C PRO A 13 -23.69 -38.83 -38.14
N TRP A 14 -24.32 -39.98 -37.91
CA TRP A 14 -23.99 -41.24 -38.56
C TRP A 14 -24.03 -41.10 -40.08
N ALA A 15 -23.07 -41.68 -40.82
CA ALA A 15 -22.98 -41.55 -42.27
C ALA A 15 -23.01 -40.09 -42.78
N TYR A 16 -22.37 -39.16 -42.06
CA TYR A 16 -22.27 -37.75 -42.45
C TYR A 16 -21.82 -37.56 -43.92
N ASN A 17 -20.75 -38.26 -44.33
CA ASN A 17 -20.25 -38.27 -45.71
C ASN A 17 -20.69 -39.52 -46.52
N GLY A 18 -21.51 -40.38 -45.95
CA GLY A 18 -21.97 -41.60 -46.62
C GLY A 18 -23.24 -41.37 -47.44
N ASP A 19 -23.47 -42.26 -48.41
CA ASP A 19 -24.73 -42.33 -49.16
C ASP A 19 -25.91 -42.56 -48.20
N LYS A 20 -26.91 -41.70 -48.30
CA LYS A 20 -28.13 -41.72 -47.48
C LYS A 20 -29.31 -41.16 -48.26
N ASN A 21 -30.48 -41.73 -48.01
CA ASN A 21 -31.74 -41.21 -48.54
C ASN A 21 -32.38 -40.24 -47.54
N THR A 22 -33.10 -39.25 -48.04
CA THR A 22 -34.04 -38.47 -47.22
C THR A 22 -35.27 -39.32 -46.98
N ILE A 23 -35.59 -39.60 -45.72
CA ILE A 23 -36.75 -40.42 -45.35
C ILE A 23 -38.02 -39.55 -45.45
N PRO A 24 -38.98 -39.88 -46.33
CA PRO A 24 -40.22 -39.13 -46.45
C PRO A 24 -41.13 -39.40 -45.25
N ASP A 25 -42.06 -38.46 -44.97
CA ASP A 25 -43.06 -38.64 -43.91
C ASP A 25 -44.00 -39.82 -44.24
N THR A 26 -44.56 -39.81 -45.44
CA THR A 26 -45.41 -40.89 -45.99
C THR A 26 -45.06 -41.15 -47.47
N GLY A 27 -45.53 -42.27 -48.03
CA GLY A 27 -45.48 -42.51 -49.48
C GLY A 27 -44.11 -42.94 -50.04
N ALA A 28 -43.34 -43.74 -49.30
CA ALA A 28 -42.11 -44.32 -49.81
C ALA A 28 -42.38 -45.41 -50.88
N ASP A 29 -41.47 -45.54 -51.85
CA ASP A 29 -41.52 -46.62 -52.84
C ASP A 29 -41.42 -48.00 -52.18
N VAL A 30 -41.90 -49.03 -52.89
CA VAL A 30 -41.92 -50.41 -52.38
C VAL A 30 -40.52 -50.87 -51.93
N GLY A 31 -40.41 -51.20 -50.65
CA GLY A 31 -39.16 -51.67 -50.03
C GLY A 31 -38.30 -50.58 -49.40
N LEU A 32 -38.68 -49.30 -49.54
CA LEU A 32 -38.03 -48.16 -48.88
C LEU A 32 -38.76 -47.74 -47.59
N ALA A 33 -38.06 -47.02 -46.72
CA ALA A 33 -38.59 -46.56 -45.44
C ALA A 33 -39.30 -45.19 -45.53
N SER A 34 -40.29 -44.99 -44.65
CA SER A 34 -40.89 -43.67 -44.33
C SER A 34 -40.95 -43.45 -42.82
N TRP A 35 -41.13 -42.22 -42.36
CA TRP A 35 -41.30 -41.94 -40.92
C TRP A 35 -42.59 -42.54 -40.36
N ALA A 36 -43.68 -42.51 -41.12
CA ALA A 36 -44.97 -43.02 -40.66
C ALA A 36 -45.02 -44.55 -40.56
N GLN A 37 -44.39 -45.27 -41.48
CA GLN A 37 -44.52 -46.74 -41.58
C GLN A 37 -43.24 -47.51 -41.24
N GLY A 38 -42.11 -46.82 -41.07
CA GLY A 38 -40.81 -47.49 -41.05
C GLY A 38 -40.58 -48.26 -42.36
N TRP A 39 -40.07 -49.49 -42.27
CA TRP A 39 -40.04 -50.42 -43.40
C TRP A 39 -41.36 -51.18 -43.54
N GLY A 40 -41.80 -51.36 -44.78
CA GLY A 40 -43.04 -52.07 -45.09
C GLY A 40 -42.97 -53.58 -44.87
N LEU A 41 -44.13 -54.25 -44.91
CA LEU A 41 -44.24 -55.72 -44.74
C LEU A 41 -43.38 -56.51 -45.74
N VAL A 42 -43.19 -55.98 -46.95
CA VAL A 42 -42.34 -56.60 -47.98
C VAL A 42 -40.90 -56.79 -47.50
N ASN A 43 -40.44 -55.96 -46.55
CA ASN A 43 -39.10 -56.04 -45.99
C ASN A 43 -38.94 -57.13 -44.91
N GLN A 44 -40.05 -57.67 -44.41
CA GLN A 44 -40.05 -58.77 -43.44
C GLN A 44 -40.16 -60.15 -44.12
N LEU A 45 -40.63 -60.20 -45.37
CA LEU A 45 -40.80 -61.45 -46.10
C LEU A 45 -39.45 -62.10 -46.44
N PRO A 46 -39.35 -63.45 -46.44
CA PRO A 46 -38.18 -64.13 -46.98
C PRO A 46 -37.91 -63.75 -48.44
N LEU A 47 -36.64 -63.72 -48.84
CA LEU A 47 -36.25 -63.43 -50.23
C LEU A 47 -36.90 -64.40 -51.24
N THR A 48 -37.06 -65.66 -50.85
CA THR A 48 -37.72 -66.70 -51.65
C THR A 48 -39.22 -66.47 -51.83
N ALA A 49 -39.83 -65.62 -51.02
CA ALA A 49 -41.24 -65.23 -51.10
C ALA A 49 -41.43 -63.83 -51.74
N GLY A 50 -40.39 -63.29 -52.39
CA GLY A 50 -40.43 -61.97 -53.02
C GLY A 50 -40.19 -60.79 -52.07
N GLY A 51 -39.63 -61.04 -50.88
CA GLY A 51 -39.24 -59.97 -49.97
C GLY A 51 -38.10 -59.10 -50.50
N ILE A 52 -38.11 -57.82 -50.12
CA ILE A 52 -37.07 -56.84 -50.51
C ILE A 52 -36.32 -56.43 -49.25
N PRO A 53 -35.00 -56.68 -49.14
CA PRO A 53 -34.27 -56.30 -47.93
C PRO A 53 -34.28 -54.77 -47.74
N PRO A 54 -34.32 -54.28 -46.50
CA PRO A 54 -34.16 -52.86 -46.19
C PRO A 54 -32.95 -52.23 -46.90
N ALA A 55 -33.14 -51.08 -47.53
CA ALA A 55 -32.07 -50.38 -48.23
C ALA A 55 -31.02 -49.82 -47.25
N ARG A 56 -29.73 -50.02 -47.56
CA ARG A 56 -28.61 -49.44 -46.77
C ARG A 56 -28.72 -47.92 -46.64
N ALA A 57 -29.11 -47.24 -47.72
CA ALA A 57 -29.24 -45.79 -47.75
C ALA A 57 -30.37 -45.27 -46.84
N ASP A 58 -31.42 -46.07 -46.62
CA ASP A 58 -32.50 -45.73 -45.69
C ASP A 58 -32.07 -45.91 -44.23
N PHE A 59 -31.32 -46.97 -43.92
CA PHE A 59 -30.69 -47.11 -42.60
C PHE A 59 -29.78 -45.92 -42.29
N ASN A 60 -28.91 -45.55 -43.25
CA ASN A 60 -28.06 -44.40 -43.09
C ASN A 60 -28.86 -43.10 -42.97
N GLY A 61 -29.94 -42.93 -43.74
CA GLY A 61 -30.83 -41.76 -43.67
C GLY A 61 -31.50 -41.60 -42.32
N ALA A 62 -32.18 -42.65 -41.83
CA ALA A 62 -32.86 -42.63 -40.55
C ALA A 62 -31.89 -42.46 -39.37
N LEU A 63 -30.77 -43.20 -39.37
CA LEU A 63 -29.76 -43.08 -38.31
C LEU A 63 -29.05 -41.72 -38.36
N ASN A 64 -28.79 -41.16 -39.54
CA ASN A 64 -28.23 -39.82 -39.69
C ASN A 64 -29.17 -38.77 -39.08
N ALA A 65 -30.47 -38.82 -39.40
CA ALA A 65 -31.46 -37.90 -38.85
C ALA A 65 -31.53 -37.98 -37.31
N LEU A 66 -31.66 -39.18 -36.74
CA LEU A 66 -31.72 -39.36 -35.29
C LEU A 66 -30.41 -38.96 -34.59
N SER A 67 -29.26 -39.37 -35.13
CA SER A 67 -27.96 -39.03 -34.54
C SER A 67 -27.62 -37.54 -34.68
N ALA A 68 -28.18 -36.83 -35.66
CA ALA A 68 -28.07 -35.37 -35.75
C ALA A 68 -28.77 -34.69 -34.57
N HIS A 69 -29.97 -35.15 -34.19
CA HIS A 69 -30.66 -34.67 -32.99
C HIS A 69 -29.86 -34.95 -31.70
N VAL A 70 -29.26 -36.14 -31.58
CA VAL A 70 -28.42 -36.49 -30.44
C VAL A 70 -27.15 -35.64 -30.39
N TYR A 71 -26.49 -35.43 -31.55
CA TYR A 71 -25.30 -34.59 -31.67
C TYR A 71 -25.57 -33.13 -31.28
N TYR A 72 -26.74 -32.62 -31.67
CA TYR A 72 -27.21 -31.30 -31.29
C TYR A 72 -27.40 -31.19 -29.77
N GLN A 73 -28.10 -32.14 -29.16
CA GLN A 73 -28.36 -32.17 -27.72
C GLN A 73 -27.09 -32.31 -26.86
N GLN A 74 -26.15 -33.19 -27.23
CA GLN A 74 -24.89 -33.35 -26.46
C GLN A 74 -24.01 -32.10 -26.49
N SER A 75 -24.20 -31.22 -27.47
CA SER A 75 -23.51 -29.94 -27.58
C SER A 75 -24.10 -28.88 -26.63
N GLY A 76 -25.20 -29.20 -25.93
CA GLY A 76 -25.92 -28.30 -25.03
C GLY A 76 -26.83 -27.31 -25.76
N ALA A 77 -27.11 -27.53 -27.05
CA ALA A 77 -27.97 -26.65 -27.84
C ALA A 77 -29.46 -26.86 -27.51
N TYR A 78 -30.23 -25.77 -27.54
CA TYR A 78 -31.68 -25.77 -27.29
C TYR A 78 -32.44 -25.66 -28.60
N TYR A 79 -33.42 -26.54 -28.80
CA TYR A 79 -34.28 -26.47 -29.98
C TYR A 79 -35.06 -25.17 -30.03
N ASP A 80 -35.15 -24.59 -31.22
CA ASP A 80 -36.03 -23.45 -31.50
C ASP A 80 -37.48 -23.83 -31.20
N TRP A 81 -38.24 -22.85 -30.69
CA TRP A 81 -39.67 -23.00 -30.57
C TRP A 81 -40.33 -23.16 -31.96
N SER A 82 -41.31 -24.05 -32.06
CA SER A 82 -42.09 -24.32 -33.26
C SER A 82 -43.57 -24.45 -32.90
N ALA A 83 -44.43 -23.91 -33.77
CA ALA A 83 -45.88 -24.04 -33.63
C ALA A 83 -46.39 -25.47 -33.85
N ASP A 84 -45.58 -26.33 -34.48
CA ASP A 84 -45.97 -27.69 -34.86
C ASP A 84 -45.72 -28.72 -33.76
N LEU A 85 -45.00 -28.35 -32.70
CA LEU A 85 -44.61 -29.24 -31.61
C LEU A 85 -45.51 -29.08 -30.38
N MET A 86 -45.60 -30.16 -29.60
CA MET A 86 -46.21 -30.17 -28.27
C MET A 86 -45.13 -30.04 -27.20
N TYR A 87 -45.37 -29.22 -26.17
CA TYR A 87 -44.40 -28.96 -25.10
C TYR A 87 -44.92 -29.44 -23.72
N PRO A 88 -44.59 -30.68 -23.29
CA PRO A 88 -44.93 -31.20 -21.97
C PRO A 88 -43.96 -30.73 -20.88
N PHE A 89 -44.36 -30.85 -19.60
CA PHE A 89 -43.45 -30.57 -18.48
C PHE A 89 -42.40 -31.68 -18.30
N PRO A 90 -41.11 -31.35 -18.10
CA PRO A 90 -40.46 -30.06 -18.29
C PRO A 90 -39.98 -29.87 -19.75
N ALA A 91 -40.24 -28.70 -20.34
CA ALA A 91 -39.72 -28.32 -21.65
C ALA A 91 -38.90 -27.03 -21.56
N ARG A 92 -37.96 -26.89 -22.50
CA ARG A 92 -37.14 -25.69 -22.66
C ARG A 92 -36.83 -25.47 -24.14
N VAL A 93 -36.98 -24.23 -24.60
CA VAL A 93 -36.87 -23.86 -26.02
C VAL A 93 -36.07 -22.57 -26.21
N LEU A 94 -35.54 -22.36 -27.41
CA LEU A 94 -34.96 -21.10 -27.84
C LEU A 94 -36.04 -20.28 -28.56
N GLY A 95 -36.28 -19.05 -28.08
CA GLY A 95 -37.18 -18.09 -28.73
C GLY A 95 -36.52 -17.45 -29.95
N SER A 96 -37.34 -16.88 -30.84
CA SER A 96 -36.85 -16.16 -32.03
C SER A 96 -36.03 -14.90 -31.69
N ASP A 97 -36.10 -14.44 -30.44
CA ASP A 97 -35.29 -13.34 -29.89
C ASP A 97 -33.93 -13.81 -29.34
N GLY A 98 -33.59 -15.09 -29.51
CA GLY A 98 -32.33 -15.69 -29.05
C GLY A 98 -32.29 -15.96 -27.55
N LYS A 99 -33.41 -15.85 -26.82
CA LYS A 99 -33.48 -16.17 -25.39
C LYS A 99 -34.00 -17.58 -25.15
N VAL A 100 -33.52 -18.19 -24.07
CA VAL A 100 -34.00 -19.50 -23.62
C VAL A 100 -35.23 -19.30 -22.75
N TYR A 101 -36.26 -20.12 -22.96
CA TYR A 101 -37.50 -20.10 -22.22
C TYR A 101 -37.77 -21.44 -21.54
N ASP A 102 -38.17 -21.35 -20.27
CA ASP A 102 -38.65 -22.46 -19.45
C ASP A 102 -40.17 -22.59 -19.53
N TRP A 103 -40.63 -23.83 -19.56
CA TRP A 103 -42.04 -24.18 -19.53
C TRP A 103 -42.70 -23.71 -18.23
N VAL A 104 -43.90 -23.13 -18.34
CA VAL A 104 -44.79 -22.78 -17.22
C VAL A 104 -46.07 -23.61 -17.25
N SER A 105 -46.68 -23.74 -18.44
CA SER A 105 -47.91 -24.50 -18.66
C SER A 105 -47.90 -25.19 -20.02
N ALA A 106 -48.66 -26.28 -20.15
CA ALA A 106 -48.73 -27.04 -21.40
C ALA A 106 -49.24 -26.16 -22.55
N SER A 107 -48.51 -26.17 -23.67
CA SER A 107 -48.84 -25.45 -24.90
C SER A 107 -48.31 -26.22 -26.11
N GLY A 108 -48.71 -25.81 -27.32
CA GLY A 108 -48.30 -26.44 -28.56
C GLY A 108 -49.38 -27.31 -29.21
N ALA A 109 -49.01 -27.97 -30.29
CA ALA A 109 -49.89 -28.82 -31.08
C ALA A 109 -50.58 -29.88 -30.21
N GLY A 110 -51.91 -30.02 -30.38
CA GLY A 110 -52.72 -31.00 -29.63
C GLY A 110 -53.13 -30.58 -28.20
N THR A 111 -52.75 -29.39 -27.73
CA THR A 111 -53.24 -28.83 -26.45
C THR A 111 -54.44 -27.92 -26.67
N SER A 112 -55.32 -27.77 -25.66
CA SER A 112 -56.45 -26.83 -25.72
C SER A 112 -56.01 -25.35 -25.79
N ALA A 113 -54.81 -25.05 -25.30
CA ALA A 113 -54.19 -23.73 -25.38
C ALA A 113 -53.64 -23.40 -26.79
N GLY A 114 -53.43 -24.42 -27.63
CA GLY A 114 -52.79 -24.27 -28.93
C GLY A 114 -51.31 -23.86 -28.85
N ALA A 115 -50.72 -23.52 -29.99
CA ALA A 115 -49.34 -23.04 -30.08
C ALA A 115 -49.21 -21.64 -29.46
N GLN A 116 -48.37 -21.53 -28.43
CA GLN A 116 -48.09 -20.26 -27.74
C GLN A 116 -46.61 -19.91 -27.90
N ASP A 117 -46.35 -18.83 -28.64
CA ASP A 117 -45.01 -18.34 -28.96
C ASP A 117 -44.40 -17.67 -27.72
N PRO A 118 -43.25 -18.16 -27.20
CA PRO A 118 -42.63 -17.65 -25.98
C PRO A 118 -42.24 -16.18 -26.07
N THR A 119 -41.99 -15.66 -27.27
CA THR A 119 -41.64 -14.25 -27.48
C THR A 119 -42.84 -13.31 -27.45
N LYS A 120 -44.05 -13.86 -27.53
CA LYS A 120 -45.33 -13.13 -27.51
C LYS A 120 -46.13 -13.35 -26.22
N ASP A 121 -45.70 -14.29 -25.39
CA ASP A 121 -46.29 -14.56 -24.07
C ASP A 121 -45.85 -13.50 -23.03
N SER A 122 -46.35 -12.27 -23.19
CA SER A 122 -46.01 -11.15 -22.28
C SER A 122 -46.42 -11.41 -20.83
N ASP A 123 -47.52 -12.15 -20.64
CA ASP A 123 -48.12 -12.44 -19.34
C ASP A 123 -47.47 -13.66 -18.67
N ARG A 124 -46.57 -14.35 -19.38
CA ARG A 124 -45.80 -15.51 -18.91
C ARG A 124 -46.69 -16.66 -18.45
N THR A 125 -47.80 -16.85 -19.16
CA THR A 125 -48.80 -17.87 -18.81
C THR A 125 -48.33 -19.28 -19.20
N TRP A 126 -47.56 -19.39 -20.28
CA TRP A 126 -47.10 -20.65 -20.86
C TRP A 126 -45.57 -20.79 -20.82
N TRP A 127 -44.84 -19.68 -20.89
CA TRP A 127 -43.38 -19.62 -20.94
C TRP A 127 -42.82 -18.50 -20.06
N THR A 128 -41.67 -18.76 -19.44
CA THR A 128 -40.89 -17.72 -18.76
C THR A 128 -39.45 -17.74 -19.27
N PRO A 129 -38.79 -16.58 -19.48
CA PRO A 129 -37.37 -16.58 -19.82
C PRO A 129 -36.55 -17.30 -18.73
N ALA A 130 -35.67 -18.22 -19.13
CA ALA A 130 -34.79 -18.96 -18.24
C ALA A 130 -33.73 -18.06 -17.56
N VAL A 131 -33.45 -16.92 -18.21
CA VAL A 131 -32.68 -15.80 -17.66
C VAL A 131 -33.45 -14.53 -18.00
N THR A 132 -33.95 -13.84 -16.99
CA THR A 132 -34.54 -12.51 -17.17
C THR A 132 -33.47 -11.43 -17.11
N GLY A 133 -33.72 -10.22 -17.61
CA GLY A 133 -32.81 -9.09 -17.43
C GLY A 133 -32.54 -8.78 -15.94
N GLY A 134 -33.41 -9.24 -15.05
CA GLY A 134 -33.21 -9.20 -13.60
C GLY A 134 -32.36 -10.34 -13.03
N ASP A 135 -31.89 -11.30 -13.84
CA ASP A 135 -31.00 -12.41 -13.46
C ASP A 135 -29.56 -12.21 -14.00
N LEU A 136 -29.34 -11.19 -14.82
CA LEU A 136 -28.01 -10.76 -15.24
C LEU A 136 -27.57 -9.59 -14.36
N PRO A 137 -26.36 -9.61 -13.79
CA PRO A 137 -25.83 -8.46 -13.09
C PRO A 137 -25.62 -7.33 -14.12
N GLU A 138 -26.57 -6.40 -14.18
CA GLU A 138 -26.43 -5.19 -14.99
C GLU A 138 -25.46 -4.24 -14.29
N PHE A 139 -24.40 -3.85 -15.00
CA PHE A 139 -23.44 -2.83 -14.55
C PHE A 139 -23.81 -1.51 -15.21
N ASP A 140 -24.31 -0.54 -14.43
CA ASP A 140 -24.73 0.77 -14.93
C ASP A 140 -23.58 1.79 -15.04
N GLY A 141 -22.33 1.33 -14.86
CA GLY A 141 -21.14 2.18 -14.81
C GLY A 141 -20.75 2.62 -13.40
N THR A 142 -21.63 2.46 -12.40
CA THR A 142 -21.41 2.88 -11.01
C THR A 142 -21.82 1.85 -9.95
N THR A 143 -22.80 1.00 -10.25
CA THR A 143 -23.37 0.00 -9.34
C THR A 143 -23.75 -1.28 -10.10
N ILE A 144 -23.66 -2.43 -9.42
CA ILE A 144 -24.23 -3.69 -9.89
C ILE A 144 -25.66 -3.75 -9.34
N LYS A 145 -26.69 -3.86 -10.20
CA LYS A 145 -28.07 -3.97 -9.74
C LYS A 145 -28.37 -5.34 -9.11
N LEU A 146 -29.18 -5.33 -8.05
CA LEU A 146 -29.68 -6.50 -7.33
C LEU A 146 -30.46 -7.49 -8.23
N ILE A 147 -30.17 -8.79 -8.10
CA ILE A 147 -30.99 -9.89 -8.62
C ILE A 147 -31.80 -10.47 -7.45
N ASN A 148 -33.13 -10.57 -7.56
CA ASN A 148 -34.03 -11.18 -6.56
C ASN A 148 -33.76 -10.78 -5.09
N GLY A 149 -33.45 -9.51 -4.85
CA GLY A 149 -33.23 -8.96 -3.50
C GLY A 149 -32.04 -9.55 -2.75
N LYS A 150 -31.14 -10.28 -3.44
CA LYS A 150 -29.99 -10.92 -2.83
C LYS A 150 -28.75 -10.64 -3.67
N TYR A 151 -27.94 -9.69 -3.22
CA TYR A 151 -26.56 -9.67 -3.67
C TYR A 151 -25.87 -10.97 -3.23
N GLY A 152 -25.01 -11.54 -4.07
CA GLY A 152 -24.00 -12.52 -3.62
C GLY A 152 -22.95 -11.91 -2.67
N VAL A 153 -23.02 -10.60 -2.43
CA VAL A 153 -22.10 -9.81 -1.61
C VAL A 153 -22.91 -8.77 -0.83
N PRO A 154 -22.86 -8.70 0.51
CA PRO A 154 -23.69 -7.79 1.32
C PRO A 154 -23.78 -6.37 0.72
N GLU A 155 -25.01 -5.85 0.60
CA GLU A 155 -25.28 -4.50 0.08
C GLU A 155 -24.41 -3.48 0.84
N PHE A 156 -23.46 -2.86 0.14
CA PHE A 156 -22.61 -1.86 0.74
C PHE A 156 -23.41 -0.58 0.95
N THR A 157 -23.89 -0.37 2.17
CA THR A 157 -24.43 0.93 2.57
C THR A 157 -23.24 1.84 2.89
N ALA A 158 -22.97 2.81 2.03
CA ALA A 158 -21.94 3.81 2.30
C ALA A 158 -22.31 4.58 3.59
N PRO A 159 -21.41 4.69 4.58
CA PRO A 159 -21.70 5.45 5.79
C PRO A 159 -21.90 6.93 5.44
N THR A 160 -23.04 7.50 5.84
CA THR A 160 -23.30 8.93 5.77
C THR A 160 -22.27 9.66 6.65
N ALA A 161 -21.75 10.79 6.18
CA ALA A 161 -20.60 11.53 6.72
C ALA A 161 -20.73 12.10 8.17
N GLY A 162 -21.57 11.53 9.03
CA GLY A 162 -21.93 12.10 10.33
C GLY A 162 -21.82 11.18 11.56
N THR A 163 -21.48 9.90 11.44
CA THR A 163 -21.40 9.00 12.61
C THR A 163 -20.10 8.20 12.65
N PRO A 164 -19.23 8.41 13.66
CA PRO A 164 -18.06 7.56 13.88
C PRO A 164 -18.52 6.19 14.39
N GLY A 165 -18.55 5.19 13.52
CA GLY A 165 -18.92 3.82 13.86
C GLY A 165 -17.96 2.81 13.25
N LYS A 166 -17.37 1.94 14.08
CA LYS A 166 -16.44 0.85 13.73
C LYS A 166 -17.11 -0.30 12.97
N ALA A 167 -17.83 -0.03 11.89
CA ALA A 167 -18.39 -1.06 11.02
C ALA A 167 -18.17 -0.68 9.55
N GLY A 168 -17.41 -1.52 8.83
CA GLY A 168 -17.67 -1.73 7.41
C GLY A 168 -16.81 -1.03 6.38
N LEU A 169 -15.70 -0.39 6.74
CA LEU A 169 -14.64 -0.05 5.78
C LEU A 169 -13.29 -0.34 6.45
N VAL A 170 -12.49 -1.22 5.84
CA VAL A 170 -11.04 -0.95 5.88
C VAL A 170 -10.95 0.46 5.31
N PRO A 171 -10.51 1.48 6.07
CA PRO A 171 -10.37 2.81 5.52
C PRO A 171 -9.50 2.66 4.28
N GLY A 172 -10.07 2.89 3.10
CA GLY A 172 -9.25 3.17 1.92
C GLY A 172 -8.21 4.19 2.37
N PRO A 173 -6.93 4.04 2.01
CA PRO A 173 -5.92 4.96 2.47
C PRO A 173 -6.44 6.37 2.15
N GLU A 174 -6.79 7.11 3.22
CA GLU A 174 -6.97 8.56 3.21
C GLU A 174 -5.97 9.07 2.19
N ALA A 175 -6.42 9.73 1.10
CA ALA A 175 -5.60 10.07 -0.06
C ALA A 175 -4.26 10.62 0.43
N THR A 176 -3.31 9.72 0.61
CA THR A 176 -2.11 10.02 1.35
C THR A 176 -1.24 10.52 0.23
N PRO A 177 -0.73 11.76 0.29
CA PRO A 177 0.19 12.22 -0.74
C PRO A 177 1.26 11.13 -0.94
N GLU A 178 1.63 10.89 -2.20
CA GLU A 178 2.39 9.70 -2.63
C GLU A 178 3.66 9.44 -1.78
N ASN A 179 4.19 10.50 -1.18
CA ASN A 179 5.31 10.51 -0.23
C ASN A 179 5.04 9.84 1.15
N GLU A 180 3.82 9.43 1.49
CA GLU A 180 3.48 8.81 2.78
C GLU A 180 2.98 7.35 2.67
N LEU A 181 2.87 6.80 1.46
CA LEU A 181 2.43 5.42 1.24
C LEU A 181 3.44 4.37 1.75
N LEU A 182 4.74 4.72 1.76
CA LEU A 182 5.85 3.82 2.14
C LEU A 182 6.14 3.77 3.65
N LEU A 183 5.50 4.62 4.46
CA LEU A 183 5.71 4.63 5.92
C LEU A 183 4.81 3.62 6.66
N ARG A 184 3.94 2.88 5.96
CA ARG A 184 3.02 1.93 6.59
C ARG A 184 3.70 0.59 6.84
N PHE A 185 3.58 0.07 8.07
CA PHE A 185 4.06 -1.27 8.43
C PHE A 185 2.97 -2.07 9.14
N PHE A 186 3.00 -3.39 9.01
CA PHE A 186 2.12 -4.27 9.78
C PHE A 186 2.88 -4.81 10.99
N SER A 187 2.25 -4.79 12.16
CA SER A 187 2.81 -5.29 13.42
C SER A 187 1.79 -6.12 14.18
N ALA A 188 2.20 -6.76 15.29
CA ALA A 188 1.28 -7.45 16.20
C ALA A 188 0.19 -6.53 16.80
N ARG A 189 0.35 -5.20 16.68
CA ARG A 189 -0.66 -4.20 17.06
C ARG A 189 -1.56 -3.75 15.90
N GLY A 190 -1.42 -4.36 14.72
CA GLY A 190 -2.09 -3.99 13.48
C GLY A 190 -1.24 -3.10 12.58
N TRP A 191 -1.91 -2.42 11.63
CA TRP A 191 -1.30 -1.46 10.71
C TRP A 191 -0.84 -0.21 11.47
N GLY A 192 0.43 0.15 11.31
CA GLY A 192 1.06 1.34 11.86
C GLY A 192 1.70 2.20 10.79
N LYS A 193 2.08 3.43 11.16
CA LYS A 193 2.85 4.37 10.32
C LYS A 193 4.16 4.71 11.03
N LEU A 194 5.26 4.73 10.29
CA LEU A 194 6.52 5.33 10.71
C LEU A 194 6.40 6.85 10.63
N ALA A 195 7.02 7.54 11.59
CA ALA A 195 6.89 8.99 11.70
C ALA A 195 7.73 9.68 10.61
N PRO A 196 7.14 10.52 9.74
CA PRO A 196 7.82 11.06 8.56
C PRO A 196 9.03 11.93 8.88
N GLN A 197 9.09 12.54 10.06
CA GLN A 197 10.15 13.46 10.49
C GLN A 197 11.49 12.81 10.85
N PHE A 198 11.62 11.50 10.69
CA PHE A 198 12.92 10.80 10.69
C PHE A 198 13.42 10.47 9.29
N PHE A 199 12.62 10.73 8.25
CA PHE A 199 12.90 10.35 6.88
C PHE A 199 12.96 11.58 5.97
N ASP A 200 13.90 11.57 5.03
CA ASP A 200 13.92 12.56 3.95
C ASP A 200 12.79 12.23 2.97
N ARG A 201 12.01 13.24 2.60
CA ARG A 201 10.94 13.10 1.59
C ARG A 201 11.50 13.15 0.17
N VAL A 202 12.79 13.49 0.02
CA VAL A 202 13.47 13.59 -1.27
C VAL A 202 14.20 12.28 -1.57
N TRP A 203 13.85 11.65 -2.70
CA TRP A 203 14.63 10.56 -3.25
C TRP A 203 16.01 11.11 -3.63
N THR A 204 17.05 10.64 -2.95
CA THR A 204 18.44 11.09 -3.16
C THR A 204 18.96 10.74 -4.56
N THR A 205 18.26 9.88 -5.30
CA THR A 205 18.52 9.56 -6.70
C THR A 205 17.21 9.16 -7.37
N GLU A 206 17.00 9.65 -8.59
CA GLU A 206 15.88 9.22 -9.44
C GLU A 206 15.94 7.70 -9.65
N GLY A 207 14.90 6.98 -9.21
CA GLY A 207 14.83 5.52 -9.32
C GLY A 207 15.43 4.73 -8.14
N ALA A 208 15.81 5.37 -7.03
CA ALA A 208 16.16 4.65 -5.80
C ALA A 208 14.91 3.96 -5.20
N ASP A 209 15.10 2.83 -4.54
CA ASP A 209 14.07 2.06 -3.81
C ASP A 209 14.21 2.18 -2.28
N THR A 210 15.17 2.99 -1.81
CA THR A 210 15.47 3.21 -0.38
C THR A 210 15.04 4.59 0.11
N LEU A 211 14.32 4.62 1.24
CA LEU A 211 14.01 5.86 1.98
C LEU A 211 15.20 6.24 2.88
N THR A 212 15.76 7.43 2.67
CA THR A 212 16.91 7.93 3.46
C THR A 212 16.42 8.52 4.79
N LEU A 213 17.14 8.27 5.89
CA LEU A 213 16.89 8.97 7.15
C LEU A 213 17.33 10.44 7.00
N GLY A 214 16.40 11.38 7.15
CA GLY A 214 16.60 12.77 6.74
C GLY A 214 16.12 13.80 7.73
N ILE A 215 16.18 15.06 7.31
CA ILE A 215 15.77 16.25 8.07
C ILE A 215 14.59 16.89 7.36
N ILE A 216 13.53 17.26 8.08
CA ILE A 216 12.41 18.02 7.52
C ILE A 216 12.69 19.52 7.61
N THR A 217 12.52 20.24 6.51
CA THR A 217 12.52 21.71 6.53
C THR A 217 11.19 22.22 7.07
N VAL A 218 11.23 23.07 8.11
CA VAL A 218 10.06 23.76 8.67
C VAL A 218 10.06 25.23 8.24
N PRO A 219 8.91 25.93 8.28
CA PRO A 219 8.83 27.34 7.91
C PRO A 219 9.77 28.22 8.73
N ASN A 220 10.26 29.30 8.12
CA ASN A 220 10.96 30.36 8.84
C ASN A 220 10.12 30.87 10.01
N ASP A 221 10.80 31.30 11.07
CA ASP A 221 10.21 31.76 12.33
C ASP A 221 9.42 30.69 13.10
N THR A 222 9.61 29.41 12.77
CA THR A 222 9.15 28.32 13.65
C THR A 222 9.78 28.47 15.04
N ASN A 223 8.94 28.52 16.07
CA ASN A 223 9.41 28.53 17.46
C ASN A 223 9.93 27.15 17.87
N ILE A 224 11.16 27.08 18.34
CA ILE A 224 11.80 25.83 18.78
C ILE A 224 11.03 25.12 19.91
N ASP A 225 10.28 25.86 20.72
CA ASP A 225 9.48 25.31 21.82
C ASP A 225 8.27 24.51 21.34
N THR A 226 7.79 24.73 20.11
CA THR A 226 6.64 24.01 19.56
C THR A 226 7.03 22.66 18.96
N LEU A 227 8.33 22.42 18.75
CA LEU A 227 8.88 21.16 18.24
C LEU A 227 8.89 20.10 19.35
N THR A 228 7.74 19.47 19.54
CA THR A 228 7.51 18.49 20.61
C THR A 228 7.52 17.05 20.13
N THR A 229 7.47 16.82 18.82
CA THR A 229 7.42 15.47 18.25
C THR A 229 8.83 14.97 17.94
N PRO A 230 9.17 13.69 18.18
CA PRO A 230 10.48 13.15 17.85
C PRO A 230 10.78 13.27 16.37
N GLY A 231 11.96 13.77 16.00
CA GLY A 231 12.37 13.98 14.60
C GLY A 231 13.56 14.93 14.47
N ARG A 232 13.95 15.20 13.22
CA ARG A 232 14.96 16.20 12.88
C ARG A 232 14.35 17.31 12.03
N TYR A 233 14.59 18.55 12.42
CA TYR A 233 13.98 19.74 11.83
C TYR A 233 15.06 20.75 11.43
N TYR A 234 15.02 21.24 10.20
CA TYR A 234 15.86 22.34 9.74
C TYR A 234 15.02 23.60 9.52
N CYS A 235 15.57 24.74 9.87
CA CYS A 235 14.99 26.03 9.56
C CYS A 235 16.10 27.04 9.28
N SER A 236 15.90 27.93 8.31
CA SER A 236 16.84 29.03 8.06
C SER A 236 16.75 30.13 9.13
N GLN A 237 15.71 30.11 9.97
CA GLN A 237 15.50 31.09 11.04
C GLN A 237 14.57 30.53 12.15
N PHE A 238 15.10 29.75 13.10
CA PHE A 238 14.36 29.35 14.29
C PHE A 238 14.16 30.51 15.25
N GLN A 239 12.93 30.71 15.73
CA GLN A 239 12.67 31.57 16.89
C GLN A 239 13.04 30.78 18.15
N SER A 240 14.01 31.28 18.92
CA SER A 240 14.52 30.62 20.12
C SER A 240 14.90 31.63 21.20
N VAL A 241 15.19 31.14 22.40
CA VAL A 241 15.73 31.96 23.51
C VAL A 241 17.09 32.58 23.18
N PHE A 242 17.80 32.03 22.20
CA PHE A 242 19.10 32.52 21.76
C PHE A 242 19.00 33.63 20.70
N GLY A 243 17.79 33.85 20.15
CA GLY A 243 17.55 34.71 19.00
C GLY A 243 17.15 33.93 17.75
N ALA A 244 17.11 34.64 16.63
CA ALA A 244 16.70 34.13 15.33
C ALA A 244 17.92 33.62 14.55
N TYR A 245 18.09 32.31 14.46
CA TYR A 245 19.25 31.70 13.79
C TYR A 245 18.85 30.52 12.91
N ALA A 246 19.62 30.29 11.86
CA ALA A 246 19.58 29.04 11.10
C ALA A 246 20.13 27.88 11.93
N GLY A 247 19.64 26.68 11.68
CA GLY A 247 20.21 25.48 12.27
C GLY A 247 19.30 24.27 12.16
N THR A 248 19.65 23.24 12.92
CA THR A 248 18.93 21.97 12.99
C THR A 248 18.54 21.65 14.43
N VAL A 249 17.30 21.22 14.65
CA VAL A 249 16.78 20.78 15.94
C VAL A 249 16.45 19.29 15.87
N GLU A 250 16.98 18.52 16.82
CA GLU A 250 16.65 17.11 17.01
C GLU A 250 15.82 16.93 18.26
N VAL A 251 14.76 16.12 18.19
CA VAL A 251 13.89 15.78 19.31
C VAL A 251 13.87 14.26 19.48
N TYR A 252 14.12 13.80 20.70
CA TYR A 252 14.11 12.38 21.06
C TYR A 252 13.14 12.11 22.19
N TYR A 253 12.38 11.02 22.09
CA TYR A 253 11.71 10.42 23.24
C TYR A 253 12.57 9.31 23.81
N LEU A 254 12.80 9.36 25.11
CA LEU A 254 13.58 8.41 25.86
C LEU A 254 12.63 7.57 26.72
N LYS A 255 12.89 6.25 26.81
CA LYS A 255 12.09 5.37 27.67
C LYS A 255 12.44 5.66 29.13
N GLY A 256 11.43 5.99 29.94
CA GLY A 256 11.60 6.15 31.39
C GLY A 256 12.06 4.84 32.02
N SER A 257 12.98 4.91 32.97
CA SER A 257 13.71 3.75 33.50
C SER A 257 12.89 2.79 34.37
N THR A 258 11.64 3.13 34.72
CA THR A 258 10.90 2.41 35.77
C THR A 258 9.59 1.74 35.34
N SER A 259 8.98 2.08 34.19
CA SER A 259 7.83 1.35 33.65
C SER A 259 7.54 1.71 32.19
N ASP A 260 6.97 0.77 31.41
CA ASP A 260 6.68 0.92 29.97
C ASP A 260 5.66 2.03 29.62
N GLY A 261 5.09 2.70 30.62
CA GLY A 261 4.03 3.70 30.46
C GLY A 261 4.48 5.17 30.47
N GLN A 262 5.76 5.47 30.72
CA GLN A 262 6.25 6.85 30.79
C GLN A 262 7.48 7.09 29.91
N ARG A 263 7.59 8.33 29.43
CA ARG A 263 8.66 8.84 28.56
C ARG A 263 9.28 10.10 29.17
N SER A 264 10.53 10.36 28.83
CA SER A 264 11.16 11.68 28.89
C SER A 264 11.53 12.14 27.48
N ALA A 265 11.86 13.41 27.31
CA ALA A 265 12.29 13.94 26.02
C ALA A 265 13.60 14.72 26.14
N LEU A 266 14.35 14.73 25.05
CA LEU A 266 15.57 15.52 24.86
C LEU A 266 15.41 16.32 23.57
N GLN A 267 15.73 17.62 23.64
CA GLN A 267 15.83 18.47 22.47
C GLN A 267 17.27 18.98 22.35
N ILE A 268 17.86 18.84 21.16
CA ILE A 268 19.22 19.30 20.83
C ILE A 268 19.12 20.29 19.67
N TYR A 269 19.78 21.42 19.79
CA TYR A 269 19.85 22.46 18.77
C TYR A 269 21.29 22.64 18.29
N TYR A 270 21.52 22.38 17.00
CA TYR A 270 22.75 22.68 16.28
C TYR A 270 22.54 24.02 15.58
N CYS A 271 23.07 25.08 16.17
CA CYS A 271 22.89 26.44 15.67
C CYS A 271 24.03 26.79 14.71
N ASP A 272 23.70 27.36 13.54
CA ASP A 272 24.70 27.81 12.56
C ASP A 272 25.49 29.05 13.03
N ALA A 273 25.04 29.71 14.10
CA ALA A 273 25.88 30.64 14.85
C ALA A 273 27.11 29.93 15.49
N GLY A 274 27.13 28.60 15.45
CA GLY A 274 28.19 27.66 15.78
C GLY A 274 28.35 27.41 17.27
N PHE A 275 27.22 27.15 17.91
CA PHE A 275 27.11 26.51 19.21
C PHE A 275 26.11 25.37 19.12
N MET A 276 26.20 24.43 20.05
CA MET A 276 25.14 23.45 20.28
C MET A 276 24.46 23.75 21.60
N ALA A 277 23.17 23.48 21.71
CA ALA A 277 22.44 23.60 22.97
C ALA A 277 21.52 22.40 23.16
N ALA A 278 21.32 21.95 24.39
CA ALA A 278 20.40 20.87 24.71
C ALA A 278 19.54 21.18 25.93
N ARG A 279 18.35 20.59 25.98
CA ARG A 279 17.46 20.65 27.14
C ARG A 279 16.61 19.39 27.26
N GLY A 280 16.20 19.08 28.49
CA GLY A 280 15.31 17.96 28.78
C GLY A 280 13.84 18.36 28.91
N SER A 281 12.96 17.37 28.92
CA SER A 281 11.60 17.54 29.40
C SER A 281 11.57 17.89 30.89
N SER A 282 10.72 18.82 31.29
CA SER A 282 10.57 19.24 32.68
C SER A 282 10.01 18.15 33.59
N ASN A 283 9.25 17.20 33.02
CA ASN A 283 8.64 16.08 33.72
C ASN A 283 8.65 14.82 32.83
N LEU A 284 8.42 13.65 33.45
CA LEU A 284 8.01 12.46 32.72
C LEU A 284 6.58 12.64 32.18
N PHE A 285 6.28 12.09 31.02
CA PHE A 285 4.97 12.17 30.37
C PHE A 285 4.49 10.79 29.89
N PRO A 286 3.16 10.58 29.73
CA PRO A 286 2.60 9.33 29.19
C PRO A 286 3.08 9.00 27.78
N VAL A 287 3.00 7.73 27.34
CA VAL A 287 3.44 7.29 26.00
C VAL A 287 2.73 8.03 24.85
N ASP A 288 1.50 8.45 25.07
CA ASP A 288 0.64 9.23 24.16
C ASP A 288 0.60 10.73 24.48
N GLY A 289 1.43 11.19 25.44
CA GLY A 289 1.51 12.59 25.86
C GLY A 289 2.52 13.41 25.06
N THR A 290 2.44 14.73 25.22
CA THR A 290 3.36 15.72 24.65
C THR A 290 4.34 16.21 25.71
N PRO A 291 5.66 16.28 25.45
CA PRO A 291 6.62 16.82 26.39
C PRO A 291 6.40 18.31 26.64
N SER A 292 6.68 18.75 27.86
CA SER A 292 6.97 20.14 28.18
C SER A 292 8.47 20.26 28.42
N PHE A 293 9.16 21.19 27.76
CA PHE A 293 10.60 21.36 27.92
C PHE A 293 10.96 22.34 29.04
N THR A 294 12.15 22.16 29.64
CA THR A 294 12.68 23.15 30.57
C THR A 294 13.01 24.46 29.84
N PRO A 295 12.82 25.62 30.47
CA PRO A 295 13.25 26.89 29.88
C PRO A 295 14.77 27.02 29.81
N THR A 296 15.48 26.32 30.70
CA THR A 296 16.94 26.32 30.77
C THR A 296 17.54 25.41 29.71
N TRP A 297 18.53 25.94 28.99
CA TRP A 297 19.34 25.20 28.02
C TRP A 297 20.77 25.03 28.53
N THR A 298 21.35 23.86 28.31
CA THR A 298 22.78 23.62 28.44
C THR A 298 23.45 23.91 27.10
N ILE A 299 24.29 24.92 27.04
CA ILE A 299 25.04 25.29 25.83
C ILE A 299 26.36 24.53 25.83
N TRP A 300 26.61 23.79 24.77
CA TRP A 300 27.91 23.23 24.43
C TRP A 300 28.55 24.14 23.39
N SER A 301 29.24 25.16 23.89
CA SER A 301 30.17 25.96 23.11
C SER A 301 31.53 25.88 23.77
N ALA A 302 32.58 25.66 22.98
CA ALA A 302 33.88 26.15 23.40
C ALA A 302 33.78 27.69 23.35
N PRO A 303 34.10 28.42 24.43
CA PRO A 303 34.11 29.88 24.40
C PRO A 303 34.91 30.39 23.18
N ARG A 304 34.31 31.15 22.25
CA ARG A 304 35.12 31.62 21.11
C ARG A 304 36.12 32.67 21.59
N PRO A 305 37.39 32.63 21.15
CA PRO A 305 38.32 33.73 21.40
C PRO A 305 37.69 35.06 20.97
N GLN A 306 37.52 35.98 21.90
CA GLN A 306 36.97 37.31 21.67
C GLN A 306 37.74 38.38 22.46
N THR A 307 37.63 39.63 22.05
CA THR A 307 38.28 40.77 22.75
C THR A 307 37.42 41.34 23.87
N ALA A 308 36.11 41.08 23.86
CA ALA A 308 35.17 41.50 24.90
C ALA A 308 35.39 40.73 26.21
N ALA A 309 35.01 41.33 27.34
CA ALA A 309 35.11 40.70 28.66
C ALA A 309 34.10 39.55 28.83
N GLY A 310 34.50 38.51 29.57
CA GLY A 310 33.69 37.32 29.88
C GLY A 310 34.10 36.09 29.05
N LEU A 311 33.35 34.99 29.20
CA LEU A 311 33.63 33.70 28.57
C LEU A 311 34.11 33.83 27.13
N GLY A 312 35.32 33.32 26.86
CA GLY A 312 35.97 33.43 25.56
C GLY A 312 36.92 34.61 25.42
N GLN A 313 37.03 35.50 26.40
CA GLN A 313 37.98 36.59 26.36
C GLN A 313 39.40 36.04 26.15
N TRP A 314 40.07 36.49 25.09
CA TRP A 314 41.49 36.28 24.89
C TRP A 314 42.24 37.51 25.41
N ARG A 315 43.37 37.26 26.09
CA ARG A 315 44.31 38.33 26.47
C ARG A 315 45.74 37.88 26.18
N LEU A 316 46.56 38.83 25.75
CA LEU A 316 48.00 38.63 25.68
C LEU A 316 48.56 38.50 27.10
N LEU A 317 49.38 37.48 27.32
CA LEU A 317 50.22 37.37 28.50
C LEU A 317 51.62 37.86 28.12
N TRP A 318 52.04 38.97 28.72
CA TRP A 318 53.38 39.50 28.52
C TRP A 318 53.92 40.05 29.83
N GLY A 319 55.02 39.50 30.31
CA GLY A 319 55.69 39.98 31.52
C GLY A 319 56.35 41.35 31.34
N GLY A 320 56.58 41.79 30.09
CA GLY A 320 57.45 42.92 29.77
C GLY A 320 58.89 42.47 29.53
N ARG A 321 59.68 43.32 28.87
CA ARG A 321 61.06 42.96 28.51
C ARG A 321 61.95 42.90 29.76
N GLY A 322 62.60 41.78 30.02
CA GLY A 322 63.46 41.58 31.19
C GLY A 322 62.71 41.33 32.51
N ALA A 323 61.42 41.02 32.45
CA ALA A 323 60.60 40.75 33.63
C ALA A 323 60.87 39.38 34.30
N GLY A 324 61.70 38.55 33.66
CA GLY A 324 62.08 37.24 34.19
C GLY A 324 61.10 36.13 33.80
N PRO A 325 61.10 35.00 34.52
CA PRO A 325 60.48 33.75 34.09
C PRO A 325 58.98 33.63 34.38
N SER A 326 58.34 34.68 34.89
CA SER A 326 57.00 34.58 35.45
C SER A 326 55.99 35.54 34.81
N VAL A 327 54.74 35.10 34.72
CA VAL A 327 53.60 35.93 34.30
C VAL A 327 52.36 35.57 35.12
N THR A 328 51.55 36.56 35.46
CA THR A 328 50.33 36.38 36.27
C THR A 328 49.10 36.34 35.38
N LEU A 329 48.21 35.38 35.62
CA LEU A 329 46.91 35.33 34.95
C LEU A 329 46.01 36.47 35.44
N PRO A 330 45.18 37.08 34.56
CA PRO A 330 44.25 38.11 34.98
C PRO A 330 43.30 37.61 36.08
N ASP A 331 42.97 38.46 37.04
CA ASP A 331 42.06 38.10 38.13
C ASP A 331 40.61 37.85 37.64
N GLY A 332 39.84 37.10 38.42
CA GLY A 332 38.38 37.06 38.33
C GLY A 332 37.77 36.06 37.34
N ALA A 333 38.53 35.09 36.82
CA ALA A 333 38.02 34.02 35.97
C ALA A 333 38.95 32.78 35.99
N VAL A 334 38.58 31.69 35.31
CA VAL A 334 39.48 30.56 35.02
C VAL A 334 39.99 30.67 33.60
N TRP A 335 41.30 30.55 33.44
CA TRP A 335 42.00 30.77 32.17
C TRP A 335 42.68 29.50 31.68
N ALA A 336 42.41 29.12 30.44
CA ALA A 336 43.31 28.28 29.68
C ALA A 336 44.45 29.16 29.15
N TYR A 337 45.70 28.73 29.30
CA TYR A 337 46.85 29.53 28.89
C TYR A 337 47.86 28.71 28.10
N HIS A 338 48.62 29.43 27.27
CA HIS A 338 49.86 28.95 26.67
C HIS A 338 50.89 30.07 26.76
N VAL A 339 52.07 29.75 27.29
CA VAL A 339 53.19 30.68 27.45
C VAL A 339 54.49 30.02 27.02
N ILE A 340 55.40 30.85 26.52
CA ILE A 340 56.77 30.50 26.15
C ILE A 340 57.75 31.40 26.90
N GLY A 341 58.86 30.82 27.31
CA GLY A 341 59.97 31.53 27.94
C GLY A 341 61.08 31.72 26.90
N MET A 342 61.56 32.95 26.78
CA MET A 342 62.63 33.32 25.84
C MET A 342 63.93 33.64 26.57
N SER A 343 65.06 33.34 25.92
CA SER A 343 66.38 33.76 26.34
C SER A 343 66.67 35.22 25.92
N GLN A 344 67.79 35.77 26.39
CA GLN A 344 68.24 37.12 26.01
C GLN A 344 68.49 37.28 24.50
N THR A 345 68.79 36.19 23.79
CA THR A 345 68.99 36.15 22.34
C THR A 345 67.69 35.97 21.56
N GLY A 346 66.54 35.82 22.24
CA GLY A 346 65.22 35.67 21.63
C GLY A 346 64.85 34.23 21.27
N GLU A 347 65.62 33.25 21.72
CA GLU A 347 65.34 31.83 21.50
C GLU A 347 64.30 31.33 22.50
N VAL A 348 63.37 30.48 22.06
CA VAL A 348 62.40 29.82 22.94
C VAL A 348 63.10 28.68 23.69
N VAL A 349 63.16 28.77 25.01
CA VAL A 349 63.92 27.84 25.87
C VAL A 349 63.06 27.14 26.92
N SER A 350 61.78 27.51 27.02
CA SER A 350 60.81 26.86 27.90
C SER A 350 59.38 27.11 27.41
N GLY A 351 58.43 26.29 27.84
CA GLY A 351 57.03 26.43 27.50
C GLY A 351 56.13 25.85 28.58
N GLY A 352 54.91 26.39 28.68
CA GLY A 352 53.91 25.93 29.62
C GLY A 352 52.51 26.13 29.04
N ALA A 353 51.63 25.18 29.31
CA ALA A 353 50.21 25.30 29.01
C ALA A 353 49.40 24.63 30.11
N GLY A 354 48.18 25.11 30.34
CA GLY A 354 47.30 24.55 31.36
C GLY A 354 46.03 25.36 31.56
N VAL A 355 45.29 25.01 32.61
CA VAL A 355 44.05 25.69 33.03
C VAL A 355 44.18 26.02 34.51
N LEU A 356 44.16 27.31 34.86
CA LEU A 356 44.36 27.80 36.22
C LEU A 356 43.41 28.96 36.53
N GLY A 357 43.13 29.18 37.81
CA GLY A 357 42.34 30.33 38.26
C GLY A 357 43.10 31.65 38.11
N GLY A 358 42.36 32.75 37.94
CA GLY A 358 42.89 34.10 37.87
C GLY A 358 43.74 34.47 39.07
N GLY A 359 44.73 35.34 38.86
CA GLY A 359 45.72 35.71 39.89
C GLY A 359 46.83 34.68 40.10
N THR A 360 46.75 33.50 39.48
CA THR A 360 47.81 32.49 39.57
C THR A 360 49.05 32.96 38.82
N VAL A 361 50.22 32.87 39.47
CA VAL A 361 51.53 33.15 38.88
C VAL A 361 52.06 31.90 38.21
N ILE A 362 52.27 31.95 36.90
CA ILE A 362 52.94 30.90 36.14
C ILE A 362 54.43 31.24 36.13
N THR A 363 55.28 30.29 36.54
CA THR A 363 56.73 30.45 36.50
C THR A 363 57.34 29.35 35.66
N LEU A 364 58.01 29.73 34.57
CA LEU A 364 58.69 28.80 33.69
C LEU A 364 60.08 28.48 34.25
N THR A 365 60.52 27.25 34.01
CA THR A 365 61.86 26.79 34.40
C THR A 365 62.56 26.21 33.18
N ASN A 366 63.89 26.28 33.18
CA ASN A 366 64.71 25.65 32.17
C ASN A 366 65.72 24.72 32.85
N ALA A 367 65.76 23.46 32.43
CA ALA A 367 66.68 22.46 32.95
C ALA A 367 68.13 22.65 32.45
N GLU A 368 68.34 23.37 31.34
CA GLU A 368 69.64 23.54 30.69
C GLU A 368 70.45 24.75 31.19
N GLY A 369 69.99 25.44 32.25
CA GLY A 369 70.71 26.56 32.87
C GLY A 369 70.69 27.87 32.06
N ILE A 370 70.01 27.91 30.91
CA ILE A 370 69.81 29.16 30.15
C ILE A 370 68.76 30.00 30.87
N GLN A 371 69.14 31.24 31.21
CA GLN A 371 68.25 32.18 31.88
C GLN A 371 67.10 32.62 30.97
N ILE A 372 65.87 32.49 31.48
CA ILE A 372 64.67 33.02 30.86
C ILE A 372 64.56 34.51 31.20
N THR A 373 64.60 35.38 30.19
CA THR A 373 64.52 36.84 30.34
C THR A 373 63.11 37.38 30.14
N ASP A 374 62.31 36.69 29.33
CA ASP A 374 61.01 37.15 28.89
C ASP A 374 60.00 36.00 28.84
N VAL A 375 58.75 36.28 29.21
CA VAL A 375 57.62 35.38 29.02
C VAL A 375 56.57 36.04 28.12
N LEU A 376 56.17 35.32 27.08
CA LEU A 376 55.14 35.72 26.12
C LEU A 376 54.12 34.59 25.99
N GLY A 377 52.86 34.93 25.81
CA GLY A 377 51.83 33.95 25.56
C GLY A 377 50.45 34.56 25.44
N PHE A 378 49.44 33.73 25.63
CA PHE A 378 48.07 34.17 25.69
C PHE A 378 47.28 33.35 26.71
N CYS A 379 46.19 33.94 27.19
CA CYS A 379 45.18 33.23 27.96
C CYS A 379 43.80 33.42 27.33
N TRP A 380 42.92 32.47 27.60
CA TRP A 380 41.57 32.37 27.08
C TRP A 380 40.63 32.00 28.23
N GLU A 381 39.63 32.84 28.49
CA GLU A 381 38.67 32.66 29.57
C GLU A 381 37.76 31.46 29.27
N VAL A 382 37.83 30.43 30.11
CA VAL A 382 37.08 29.18 29.94
C VAL A 382 35.95 29.00 30.95
N LEU A 383 35.99 29.74 32.06
CA LEU A 383 34.93 29.79 33.06
C LEU A 383 34.95 31.16 33.74
N ALA A 384 33.78 31.76 33.95
CA ALA A 384 33.61 32.99 34.70
C ALA A 384 33.63 32.72 36.22
#